data_AF-A0A2T8JDP5-F1
#
_entry.id   AF-A0A2T8JDP5-F1
#
_cell.length_a   1.000
_cell.length_b   1.000
_cell.length_c   1.000
_cell.angle_alpha   90.00
_cell.angle_beta   90.00
_cell.angle_gamma   90.00
#
_symmetry.space_group_name_H-M   'P 1'
#
loop_
_entity.id
_entity.type
_entity.pdbx_description
1 polymer ?
#
loop_
_entity_poly.entity_id
_entity_poly.type
_entity_poly.pdbx_seq_one_letter_code
_entity_poly.pdbx_strand_id
1 'polypeptide(L)'
;MKQLGEKGLEMIWASMKYPELRGCWAEIATSLPHRPQMAVYKRARILLYRSAERKWTQEEYEIVRRFVEKNGTTWKELATDLGKSEIHVKDTWRRMKPKNLKKGSWTQDEYQNLFDLVNLDLRVKAHQKIAPSHRQLRDNISWEAISEKLTTRSNKDCCLKWYQQLASPLVKEGIWADTDDYLLMEALQKVDAVCVEDVDWERLLDHRSGELCRQRWNQMVRMIGGHREKPFIEQVEVLARRYCPEMLDYRKAESADLSPDELTGGTD
;
A
#
# COMPACT_ATOMS: atom_id res chain seq x y z
N MET A 1 -11.66 -27.95 33.20
CA MET A 1 -12.76 -27.58 32.28
C MET A 1 -13.88 -28.61 32.39
N LYS A 2 -15.12 -28.19 32.71
CA LYS A 2 -16.30 -29.06 32.63
C LYS A 2 -16.46 -29.56 31.18
N GLN A 3 -16.91 -30.81 30.98
CA GLN A 3 -17.16 -31.33 29.64
C GLN A 3 -18.26 -30.52 28.97
N LEU A 4 -17.92 -29.78 27.91
CA LEU A 4 -18.80 -28.79 27.30
C LEU A 4 -19.85 -29.37 26.34
N GLY A 5 -19.92 -30.70 26.18
CA GLY A 5 -20.93 -31.38 25.34
C GLY A 5 -20.94 -30.91 23.88
N GLU A 6 -21.97 -31.31 23.12
CA GLU A 6 -22.13 -30.93 21.70
C GLU A 6 -22.36 -29.42 21.49
N LYS A 7 -22.92 -28.73 22.50
CA LYS A 7 -23.15 -27.27 22.48
C LYS A 7 -21.95 -26.45 22.94
N GLY A 8 -20.84 -27.10 23.28
CA GLY A 8 -19.68 -26.45 23.88
C GLY A 8 -19.06 -25.36 23.02
N LEU A 9 -19.06 -25.56 21.71
CA LEU A 9 -18.60 -24.56 20.74
C LEU A 9 -19.47 -23.30 20.80
N GLU A 10 -20.80 -23.44 20.75
CA GLU A 10 -21.73 -22.32 20.84
C GLU A 10 -21.63 -21.59 22.20
N MET A 11 -21.42 -22.33 23.28
CA MET A 11 -21.23 -21.73 24.60
C MET A 11 -19.93 -20.92 24.68
N ILE A 12 -18.84 -21.42 24.09
CA ILE A 12 -17.58 -20.67 23.95
C ILE A 12 -17.73 -19.45 23.03
N TRP A 13 -18.54 -19.54 21.96
CA TRP A 13 -18.86 -18.42 21.07
C TRP A 13 -19.49 -17.25 21.83
N ALA A 14 -20.52 -17.57 22.59
CA ALA A 14 -21.29 -16.62 23.38
C ALA A 14 -20.88 -16.68 24.84
N SER A 15 -19.58 -16.83 25.15
CA SER A 15 -19.08 -16.99 26.53
C SER A 15 -19.47 -15.84 27.46
N MET A 16 -19.84 -14.67 26.91
CA MET A 16 -20.40 -13.55 27.68
C MET A 16 -21.84 -13.78 28.15
N LYS A 17 -22.63 -14.60 27.42
CA LYS A 17 -24.01 -14.97 27.76
C LYS A 17 -24.08 -16.10 28.80
N TYR A 18 -23.01 -16.86 28.97
CA TYR A 18 -22.93 -18.00 29.88
C TYR A 18 -22.06 -17.65 31.09
N PRO A 19 -22.66 -17.41 32.28
CA PRO A 19 -21.91 -17.06 33.49
C PRO A 19 -20.78 -18.05 33.81
N GLU A 20 -21.00 -19.34 33.55
CA GLU A 20 -20.07 -20.44 33.79
C GLU A 20 -18.84 -20.43 32.86
N LEU A 21 -18.87 -19.67 31.76
CA LEU A 21 -17.75 -19.48 30.84
C LEU A 21 -17.15 -18.09 30.91
N ARG A 22 -17.62 -17.25 31.83
CA ARG A 22 -17.06 -15.91 32.03
C ARG A 22 -15.62 -16.04 32.52
N GLY A 23 -14.69 -15.46 31.77
CA GLY A 23 -13.25 -15.56 32.08
C GLY A 23 -12.54 -16.79 31.51
N CYS A 24 -13.24 -17.68 30.78
CA CYS A 24 -12.62 -18.87 30.18
C CYS A 24 -11.42 -18.52 29.27
N TRP A 25 -11.49 -17.39 28.55
CA TRP A 25 -10.39 -16.93 27.70
C TRP A 25 -9.19 -16.40 28.49
N ALA A 26 -9.38 -15.89 29.70
CA ALA A 26 -8.28 -15.50 30.58
C ALA A 26 -7.56 -16.75 31.10
N GLU A 27 -8.32 -17.77 31.53
CA GLU A 27 -7.78 -19.08 31.90
C GLU A 27 -6.99 -19.71 30.75
N ILE A 28 -7.55 -19.79 29.54
CA ILE A 28 -6.82 -20.29 28.36
C ILE A 28 -5.56 -19.46 28.07
N ALA A 29 -5.61 -18.13 28.27
CA ALA A 29 -4.46 -17.27 28.05
C ALA A 29 -3.33 -17.50 29.08
N THR A 30 -3.62 -17.97 30.30
CA THR A 30 -2.58 -18.36 31.28
C THR A 30 -1.66 -19.48 30.77
N SER A 31 -2.20 -20.36 29.91
CA SER A 31 -1.42 -21.42 29.27
C SER A 31 -0.57 -20.92 28.10
N LEU A 32 -0.75 -19.66 27.67
CA LEU A 32 -0.04 -19.01 26.57
C LEU A 32 0.52 -17.64 27.00
N PRO A 33 1.44 -17.60 27.99
CA PRO A 33 1.84 -16.36 28.67
C PRO A 33 2.52 -15.34 27.73
N HIS A 34 3.13 -15.79 26.63
CA HIS A 34 3.76 -14.91 25.63
C HIS A 34 2.76 -14.30 24.64
N ARG A 35 1.46 -14.57 24.75
CA ARG A 35 0.43 -14.07 23.85
C ARG A 35 -0.62 -13.27 24.63
N PRO A 36 -0.95 -12.05 24.20
CA PRO A 36 -2.03 -11.30 24.85
C PRO A 36 -3.37 -12.04 24.68
N GLN A 37 -4.21 -12.02 25.71
CA GLN A 37 -5.50 -12.71 25.75
C GLN A 37 -6.36 -12.45 24.51
N MET A 38 -6.40 -11.20 24.03
CA MET A 38 -7.16 -10.84 22.83
C MET A 38 -6.66 -11.55 21.57
N ALA A 39 -5.36 -11.80 21.44
CA ALA A 39 -4.82 -12.56 20.31
C ALA A 39 -5.19 -14.05 20.41
N VAL A 40 -5.16 -14.62 21.62
CA VAL A 40 -5.62 -15.99 21.88
C VAL A 40 -7.10 -16.14 21.51
N TYR A 41 -7.95 -15.23 21.97
CA TYR A 41 -9.38 -15.18 21.64
C TYR A 41 -9.62 -15.12 20.12
N LYS A 42 -8.98 -14.18 19.43
CA LYS A 42 -9.11 -14.02 17.97
C LYS A 42 -8.66 -15.28 17.22
N ARG A 43 -7.54 -15.88 17.63
CA ARG A 43 -7.02 -17.10 17.00
C ARG A 43 -7.94 -18.29 17.23
N ALA A 44 -8.43 -18.47 18.45
CA ALA A 44 -9.36 -19.55 18.77
C ALA A 44 -10.68 -19.41 18.00
N ARG A 45 -11.22 -18.19 17.84
CA ARG A 45 -12.38 -17.91 16.97
C ARG A 45 -12.15 -18.25 15.51
N ILE A 46 -10.91 -18.28 15.02
CA ILE A 46 -10.63 -18.76 13.66
C ILE A 46 -10.57 -20.29 13.65
N LEU A 47 -9.90 -20.90 14.63
CA LEU A 47 -9.67 -22.34 14.66
C LEU A 47 -10.93 -23.15 14.92
N LEU A 48 -11.82 -22.67 15.78
CA LEU A 48 -13.05 -23.34 16.16
C LEU A 48 -14.17 -23.19 15.11
N TYR A 49 -14.09 -22.18 14.24
CA TYR A 49 -15.16 -21.82 13.28
C TYR A 49 -14.68 -21.78 11.83
N ARG A 50 -13.47 -22.27 11.56
CA ARG A 50 -13.04 -22.51 10.18
C ARG A 50 -13.81 -23.72 9.66
N SER A 51 -14.33 -23.63 8.43
CA SER A 51 -14.85 -24.80 7.73
C SER A 51 -13.76 -25.87 7.56
N ALA A 52 -14.17 -27.13 7.61
CA ALA A 52 -13.30 -28.28 7.36
C ALA A 52 -12.78 -28.27 5.92
N GLU A 53 -13.64 -27.97 4.95
CA GLU A 53 -13.23 -27.71 3.58
C GLU A 53 -12.58 -26.33 3.48
N ARG A 54 -11.25 -26.30 3.30
CA ARG A 54 -10.47 -25.07 3.11
C ARG A 54 -10.62 -24.47 1.71
N LYS A 55 -11.71 -24.77 1.01
CA LYS A 55 -11.95 -24.40 -0.38
C LYS A 55 -13.21 -23.54 -0.48
N TRP A 56 -13.25 -22.72 -1.52
CA TRP A 56 -14.40 -21.94 -1.90
C TRP A 56 -14.92 -22.47 -3.24
N THR A 57 -16.22 -22.73 -3.33
CA THR A 57 -16.86 -23.14 -4.58
C THR A 57 -17.38 -21.92 -5.36
N GLN A 58 -17.66 -22.11 -6.64
CA GLN A 58 -18.18 -21.03 -7.49
C GLN A 58 -19.56 -20.55 -7.01
N GLU A 59 -20.37 -21.46 -6.49
CA GLU A 59 -21.69 -21.18 -5.91
C GLU A 59 -21.54 -20.34 -4.65
N GLU A 60 -20.58 -20.67 -3.78
CA GLU A 60 -20.31 -19.88 -2.57
C GLU A 60 -19.85 -18.45 -2.93
N TYR A 61 -19.03 -18.29 -3.97
CA TYR A 61 -18.65 -16.96 -4.45
C TYR A 61 -19.87 -16.16 -4.93
N GLU A 62 -20.79 -16.80 -5.66
CA GLU A 62 -22.01 -16.15 -6.14
C GLU A 62 -22.95 -15.76 -5.00
N ILE A 63 -23.08 -16.62 -3.98
CA ILE A 63 -23.85 -16.31 -2.76
C ILE A 63 -23.27 -15.08 -2.07
N VAL A 64 -21.95 -15.01 -1.89
CA VAL A 64 -21.27 -13.85 -1.29
C VAL A 64 -21.55 -12.59 -2.11
N ARG A 65 -21.49 -12.65 -3.44
CA ARG A 65 -21.76 -11.51 -4.32
C ARG A 65 -23.18 -10.98 -4.16
N ARG A 66 -24.18 -11.86 -4.31
CA ARG A 66 -25.60 -11.50 -4.18
C ARG A 66 -25.95 -10.97 -2.80
N PHE A 67 -25.37 -11.57 -1.76
CA PHE A 67 -25.60 -11.11 -0.39
C PHE A 67 -25.07 -9.70 -0.19
N VAL A 68 -23.86 -9.40 -0.65
CA VAL A 68 -23.27 -8.05 -0.50
C VAL A 68 -24.03 -7.01 -1.30
N GLU A 69 -24.52 -7.35 -2.49
CA GLU A 69 -25.36 -6.45 -3.30
C GLU A 69 -26.71 -6.13 -2.62
N LYS A 70 -27.32 -7.11 -1.93
CA LYS A 70 -28.64 -6.95 -1.29
C LYS A 70 -28.57 -6.34 0.11
N ASN A 71 -27.64 -6.80 0.94
CA ASN A 71 -27.61 -6.54 2.38
C ASN A 71 -26.39 -5.70 2.80
N GLY A 72 -25.47 -5.40 1.88
CA GLY A 72 -24.21 -4.73 2.20
C GLY A 72 -23.21 -5.64 2.91
N THR A 73 -22.39 -5.08 3.80
CA THR A 73 -21.24 -5.78 4.40
C THR A 73 -21.53 -6.37 5.80
N THR A 74 -22.67 -7.05 5.98
CA THR A 74 -23.02 -7.74 7.24
C THR A 74 -22.41 -9.14 7.29
N TRP A 75 -21.09 -9.21 7.48
CA TRP A 75 -20.32 -10.46 7.42
C TRP A 75 -20.76 -11.53 8.42
N LYS A 76 -21.29 -11.14 9.58
CA LYS A 76 -21.71 -12.07 10.63
C LYS A 76 -22.88 -12.95 10.18
N GLU A 77 -23.86 -12.37 9.49
CA GLU A 77 -25.04 -13.08 8.98
C GLU A 77 -24.63 -14.03 7.86
N LEU A 78 -23.91 -13.53 6.86
CA LEU A 78 -23.41 -14.32 5.75
C LEU A 78 -22.51 -15.49 6.21
N ALA A 79 -21.71 -15.28 7.25
CA ALA A 79 -20.87 -16.31 7.85
C ALA A 79 -21.68 -17.42 8.50
N THR A 80 -22.77 -17.07 9.19
CA THR A 80 -23.70 -18.04 9.77
C THR A 80 -24.39 -18.85 8.66
N ASP A 81 -24.88 -18.18 7.62
CA ASP A 81 -25.58 -18.83 6.49
C ASP A 81 -24.67 -19.78 5.70
N LEU A 82 -23.40 -19.40 5.50
CA LEU A 82 -22.40 -20.22 4.80
C LEU A 82 -21.71 -21.26 5.70
N GLY A 83 -21.94 -21.23 7.02
CA GLY A 83 -21.19 -22.06 7.98
C GLY A 83 -19.67 -21.83 7.93
N LYS A 84 -19.22 -20.61 7.60
CA LYS A 84 -17.79 -20.24 7.48
C LYS A 84 -17.44 -19.14 8.48
N SER A 85 -16.15 -18.94 8.74
CA SER A 85 -15.68 -17.85 9.60
C SER A 85 -15.94 -16.48 8.97
N GLU A 86 -16.48 -15.53 9.75
CA GLU A 86 -16.67 -14.11 9.39
C GLU A 86 -15.42 -13.49 8.75
N ILE A 87 -14.24 -13.80 9.30
CA ILE A 87 -12.96 -13.30 8.80
C ILE A 87 -12.68 -13.86 7.41
N HIS A 88 -12.94 -15.15 7.19
CA HIS A 88 -12.73 -15.78 5.89
C HIS A 88 -13.70 -15.23 4.84
N VAL A 89 -14.97 -15.02 5.19
CA VAL A 89 -15.97 -14.43 4.28
C VAL A 89 -15.51 -13.02 3.85
N LYS A 90 -15.13 -12.18 4.81
CA LYS A 90 -14.61 -10.83 4.54
C LYS A 90 -13.36 -10.84 3.66
N ASP A 91 -12.40 -11.73 3.94
CA ASP A 91 -11.17 -11.85 3.16
C ASP A 91 -11.44 -12.37 1.74
N THR A 92 -12.39 -13.30 1.60
CA THR A 92 -12.82 -13.81 0.31
C THR A 92 -13.46 -12.71 -0.52
N TRP A 93 -14.39 -11.94 0.05
CA TRP A 93 -14.97 -10.77 -0.60
C TRP A 93 -13.89 -9.81 -1.08
N ARG A 94 -12.94 -9.44 -0.22
CA ARG A 94 -11.83 -8.53 -0.60
C ARG A 94 -11.01 -9.04 -1.78
N ARG A 95 -10.81 -10.36 -1.89
CA ARG A 95 -10.06 -10.96 -3.02
C ARG A 95 -10.87 -11.04 -4.30
N MET A 96 -12.19 -11.18 -4.23
CA MET A 96 -13.07 -11.29 -5.40
C MET A 96 -13.72 -9.97 -5.84
N LYS A 97 -13.69 -8.93 -4.98
CA LYS A 97 -14.32 -7.62 -5.21
C LYS A 97 -13.90 -6.96 -6.53
N PRO A 98 -12.62 -7.00 -6.97
CA PRO A 98 -12.24 -6.36 -8.23
C PRO A 98 -12.96 -7.03 -9.42
N LYS A 99 -13.69 -6.22 -10.20
CA LYS A 99 -14.61 -6.71 -11.24
C LYS A 99 -13.91 -7.43 -12.40
N ASN A 100 -12.67 -7.05 -12.69
CA ASN A 100 -11.93 -7.47 -13.88
C ASN A 100 -10.65 -8.24 -13.53
N LEU A 101 -10.70 -9.13 -12.52
CA LEU A 101 -9.53 -9.88 -12.07
C LEU A 101 -8.88 -10.66 -13.21
N LYS A 102 -7.67 -10.24 -13.59
CA LYS A 102 -6.85 -10.90 -14.59
C LYS A 102 -5.99 -11.96 -13.89
N LYS A 103 -6.00 -13.18 -14.45
CA LYS A 103 -5.08 -14.27 -14.04
C LYS A 103 -3.87 -14.27 -14.96
N GLY A 104 -2.70 -14.65 -14.43
CA GLY A 104 -1.46 -14.77 -15.20
C GLY A 104 -0.58 -13.53 -15.15
N SER A 105 0.28 -13.38 -16.16
CA SER A 105 1.33 -12.36 -16.23
C SER A 105 0.79 -10.94 -16.16
N TRP A 106 1.56 -10.02 -15.57
CA TRP A 106 1.25 -8.60 -15.54
C TRP A 106 1.57 -7.98 -16.90
N THR A 107 0.66 -7.18 -17.41
CA THR A 107 0.86 -6.35 -18.62
C THR A 107 1.61 -5.08 -18.27
N GLN A 108 2.34 -4.48 -19.23
CA GLN A 108 3.10 -3.24 -19.00
C GLN A 108 2.22 -2.12 -18.43
N ASP A 109 0.99 -1.98 -18.92
CA ASP A 109 0.03 -1.00 -18.43
C ASP A 109 -0.36 -1.26 -16.97
N GLU A 110 -0.49 -2.52 -16.55
CA GLU A 110 -0.75 -2.84 -15.14
C GLU A 110 0.43 -2.47 -14.23
N TYR A 111 1.68 -2.66 -14.71
CA TYR A 111 2.85 -2.21 -13.95
C TYR A 111 2.85 -0.70 -13.80
N GLN A 112 2.62 0.02 -14.89
CA GLN A 112 2.64 1.48 -14.89
C GLN A 112 1.54 2.04 -14.00
N ASN A 113 0.30 1.55 -14.15
CA ASN A 113 -0.83 1.96 -13.33
C ASN A 113 -0.63 1.64 -11.84
N LEU A 114 -0.10 0.45 -11.50
CA LEU A 114 0.21 0.13 -10.11
C LEU A 114 1.24 1.10 -9.54
N PHE A 115 2.30 1.36 -10.30
CA PHE A 115 3.35 2.27 -9.90
C PHE A 115 2.81 3.67 -9.64
N ASP A 116 2.01 4.21 -10.57
CA ASP A 116 1.44 5.56 -10.47
C ASP A 116 0.46 5.68 -9.29
N LEU A 117 -0.35 4.64 -9.04
CA LEU A 117 -1.29 4.61 -7.91
C LEU A 117 -0.60 4.55 -6.55
N VAL A 118 0.44 3.70 -6.42
CA VAL A 118 1.26 3.65 -5.20
C VAL A 118 1.95 4.98 -4.99
N ASN A 119 2.46 5.56 -6.07
CA ASN A 119 3.18 6.81 -5.99
C ASN A 119 2.29 7.98 -5.56
N LEU A 120 1.07 8.04 -6.07
CA LEU A 120 0.06 9.00 -5.64
C LEU A 120 -0.24 8.89 -4.13
N ASP A 121 -0.37 7.66 -3.61
CA ASP A 121 -0.61 7.40 -2.19
C ASP A 121 0.57 7.83 -1.31
N LEU A 122 1.81 7.53 -1.73
CA LEU A 122 3.03 7.91 -1.03
C LEU A 122 3.27 9.42 -1.04
N ARG A 123 3.01 10.09 -2.17
CA ARG A 123 3.14 11.55 -2.31
C ARG A 123 2.26 12.31 -1.31
N VAL A 124 0.99 11.91 -1.21
CA VAL A 124 0.03 12.50 -0.28
C VAL A 124 0.55 12.37 1.16
N LYS A 125 1.21 11.26 1.49
CA LYS A 125 1.78 11.01 2.82
C LYS A 125 3.08 11.75 3.09
N ALA A 126 3.92 11.98 2.09
CA ALA A 126 5.16 12.74 2.24
C ALA A 126 4.92 14.13 2.86
N HIS A 127 3.77 14.74 2.56
CA HIS A 127 3.37 16.05 3.05
C HIS A 127 2.46 15.99 4.30
N GLN A 128 2.02 14.80 4.70
CA GLN A 128 1.20 14.62 5.90
C GLN A 128 2.10 14.42 7.12
N LYS A 129 1.92 15.25 8.15
CA LYS A 129 2.43 14.96 9.50
C LYS A 129 1.62 13.81 10.10
N ILE A 130 1.93 12.58 9.72
CA ILE A 130 1.26 11.40 10.28
C ILE A 130 1.70 11.27 11.74
N ALA A 131 0.76 11.46 12.67
CA ALA A 131 1.00 11.19 14.08
C ALA A 131 1.43 9.73 14.25
N PRO A 132 2.43 9.42 15.10
CA PRO A 132 2.86 8.06 15.34
C PRO A 132 1.70 7.25 15.93
N SER A 133 1.04 6.48 15.06
CA SER A 133 0.06 5.47 15.45
C SER A 133 0.76 4.34 16.19
N HIS A 134 0.11 3.76 17.20
CA HIS A 134 0.56 2.55 17.91
C HIS A 134 0.87 1.35 16.99
N ARG A 135 0.47 1.41 15.71
CA ARG A 135 0.85 0.44 14.68
C ARG A 135 1.65 1.15 13.59
N GLN A 136 2.97 1.11 13.69
CA GLN A 136 3.86 1.44 12.58
C GLN A 136 3.77 0.34 11.53
N LEU A 137 2.91 0.53 10.53
CA LEU A 137 2.98 -0.22 9.28
C LEU A 137 4.10 0.39 8.45
N ARG A 138 4.89 -0.46 7.78
CA ARG A 138 6.11 -0.10 7.03
C ARG A 138 6.03 1.25 6.29
N ASP A 139 4.96 1.43 5.53
CA ASP A 139 4.71 2.59 4.65
C ASP A 139 3.22 3.02 4.66
N ASN A 140 2.41 2.30 5.44
CA ASN A 140 0.97 2.48 5.56
C ASN A 140 0.22 2.48 4.21
N ILE A 141 0.76 1.87 3.14
CA ILE A 141 0.16 1.91 1.80
C ILE A 141 -1.22 1.25 1.79
N SER A 142 -2.23 1.97 1.27
CA SER A 142 -3.61 1.47 1.22
C SER A 142 -3.82 0.55 0.02
N TRP A 143 -3.32 -0.69 0.13
CA TRP A 143 -3.42 -1.70 -0.93
C TRP A 143 -4.87 -2.02 -1.35
N GLU A 144 -5.84 -1.88 -0.44
CA GLU A 144 -7.27 -2.02 -0.75
C GLU A 144 -7.73 -0.93 -1.73
N ALA A 145 -7.43 0.35 -1.43
CA ALA A 145 -7.80 1.46 -2.32
C ALA A 145 -7.08 1.39 -3.69
N ILE A 146 -5.80 0.97 -3.69
CA ILE A 146 -5.02 0.80 -4.92
C ILE A 146 -5.60 -0.31 -5.79
N SER A 147 -5.91 -1.48 -5.21
CA SER A 147 -6.54 -2.59 -5.94
C SER A 147 -7.92 -2.23 -6.49
N GLU A 148 -8.69 -1.42 -5.76
CA GLU A 148 -9.99 -0.94 -6.23
C GLU A 148 -9.87 -0.01 -7.43
N LYS A 149 -8.85 0.87 -7.46
CA LYS A 149 -8.56 1.72 -8.63
C LYS A 149 -7.99 0.93 -9.79
N LEU A 150 -7.10 -0.03 -9.54
CA LEU A 150 -6.48 -0.85 -10.58
C LEU A 150 -7.48 -1.83 -11.22
N THR A 151 -8.46 -2.33 -10.45
CA THR A 151 -9.55 -3.26 -10.82
C THR A 151 -9.13 -4.64 -11.37
N THR A 152 -7.90 -4.81 -11.84
CA THR A 152 -7.43 -6.04 -12.50
C THR A 152 -6.72 -7.01 -11.56
N ARG A 153 -6.26 -6.55 -10.39
CA ARG A 153 -5.46 -7.33 -9.44
C ARG A 153 -5.95 -7.12 -8.01
N SER A 154 -5.76 -8.13 -7.16
CA SER A 154 -6.12 -8.04 -5.74
C SER A 154 -5.12 -7.20 -4.95
N ASN A 155 -5.53 -6.69 -3.79
CA ASN A 155 -4.66 -5.93 -2.89
C ASN A 155 -3.36 -6.67 -2.54
N LYS A 156 -3.45 -7.99 -2.33
CA LYS A 156 -2.31 -8.88 -2.06
C LYS A 156 -1.37 -8.92 -3.26
N ASP A 157 -1.90 -9.04 -4.47
CA ASP A 157 -1.09 -9.12 -5.68
C ASP A 157 -0.37 -7.79 -5.94
N CYS A 158 -1.07 -6.65 -5.77
CA CYS A 158 -0.47 -5.32 -5.86
C CYS A 158 0.67 -5.14 -4.84
N CYS A 159 0.41 -5.49 -3.58
CA CYS A 159 1.38 -5.44 -2.48
C CYS A 159 2.63 -6.28 -2.79
N LEU A 160 2.42 -7.54 -3.17
CA LEU A 160 3.50 -8.45 -3.51
C LEU A 160 4.31 -7.94 -4.70
N LYS A 161 3.62 -7.46 -5.73
CA LYS A 161 4.24 -6.96 -6.95
C LYS A 161 5.11 -5.75 -6.69
N TRP A 162 4.63 -4.82 -5.87
CA TRP A 162 5.37 -3.64 -5.46
C TRP A 162 6.69 -4.02 -4.79
N TYR A 163 6.64 -4.74 -3.67
CA TYR A 163 7.85 -5.01 -2.90
C TYR A 163 8.82 -6.00 -3.54
N GLN A 164 8.34 -6.84 -4.47
CA GLN A 164 9.20 -7.78 -5.17
C GLN A 164 9.89 -7.17 -6.39
N GLN A 165 9.28 -6.18 -7.06
CA GLN A 165 9.74 -5.74 -8.38
C GLN A 165 9.74 -4.22 -8.63
N LEU A 166 8.89 -3.44 -7.94
CA LEU A 166 8.77 -1.99 -8.22
C LEU A 166 9.44 -1.12 -7.15
N ALA A 167 9.39 -1.54 -5.90
CA ALA A 167 10.03 -0.82 -4.80
C ALA A 167 11.54 -0.78 -4.99
N SER A 168 12.15 0.35 -4.66
CA SER A 168 13.61 0.51 -4.69
C SER A 168 14.30 -0.55 -3.82
N PRO A 169 15.43 -1.15 -4.28
CA PRO A 169 16.27 -1.96 -3.41
C PRO A 169 16.70 -1.21 -2.13
N LEU A 170 16.95 0.10 -2.22
CA LEU A 170 17.34 0.92 -1.07
C LEU A 170 16.20 1.04 -0.04
N VAL A 171 14.94 1.05 -0.50
CA VAL A 171 13.75 0.99 0.36
C VAL A 171 13.60 -0.39 1.01
N LYS A 172 13.97 -1.44 0.29
CA LYS A 172 13.97 -2.80 0.82
C LYS A 172 15.01 -2.98 1.93
N GLU A 173 16.14 -2.33 1.80
CA GLU A 173 17.22 -2.31 2.81
C GLU A 173 16.93 -1.34 3.97
N GLY A 174 15.89 -0.50 3.87
CA GLY A 174 15.53 0.49 4.88
C GLY A 174 16.45 1.71 4.90
N ILE A 175 17.33 1.85 3.91
CA ILE A 175 18.27 2.96 3.77
C ILE A 175 17.58 4.17 3.11
N TRP A 176 16.56 3.94 2.30
CA TRP A 176 15.77 4.98 1.63
C TRP A 176 14.30 4.87 2.05
N ALA A 177 13.60 6.00 2.24
CA ALA A 177 12.18 5.98 2.57
C ALA A 177 11.35 5.98 1.27
N ASP A 178 10.18 5.34 1.29
CA ASP A 178 9.25 5.35 0.15
C ASP A 178 8.82 6.77 -0.27
N THR A 179 8.88 7.74 0.66
CA THR A 179 8.55 9.14 0.40
C THR A 179 9.73 9.97 -0.13
N ASP A 180 10.98 9.49 0.00
CA ASP A 180 12.15 10.30 -0.34
C ASP A 180 12.31 10.51 -1.85
N ASP A 181 11.74 9.64 -2.69
CA ASP A 181 11.70 9.84 -4.15
C ASP A 181 11.00 11.17 -4.52
N TYR A 182 9.94 11.54 -3.79
CA TYR A 182 9.22 12.80 -4.04
C TYR A 182 10.04 14.00 -3.59
N LEU A 183 10.64 13.92 -2.41
CA LEU A 183 11.46 14.99 -1.86
C LEU A 183 12.66 15.24 -2.76
N LEU A 184 13.29 14.16 -3.26
CA LEU A 184 14.40 14.24 -4.20
C LEU A 184 13.98 14.94 -5.50
N MET A 185 12.86 14.53 -6.10
CA MET A 185 12.40 15.14 -7.35
C MET A 185 11.94 16.58 -7.19
N GLU A 186 11.28 16.90 -6.07
CA GLU A 186 10.89 18.27 -5.73
C GLU A 186 12.11 19.16 -5.54
N ALA A 187 13.13 18.69 -4.82
CA ALA A 187 14.37 19.42 -4.63
C ALA A 187 15.11 19.64 -5.96
N LEU A 188 15.25 18.60 -6.80
CA LEU A 188 15.87 18.71 -8.12
C LEU A 188 15.13 19.65 -9.07
N GLN A 189 13.81 19.81 -8.91
CA GLN A 189 13.05 20.81 -9.66
C GLN A 189 13.19 22.25 -9.13
N LYS A 190 13.59 22.44 -7.87
CA LYS A 190 13.81 23.77 -7.31
C LYS A 190 15.24 24.27 -7.55
N VAL A 191 16.19 23.34 -7.70
CA VAL A 191 17.57 23.68 -8.04
C VAL A 191 17.64 24.09 -9.51
N ASP A 192 18.26 25.24 -9.77
CA ASP A 192 18.58 25.70 -11.12
C ASP A 192 19.89 25.07 -11.63
N ALA A 193 19.90 23.74 -11.70
CA ALA A 193 21.03 22.97 -12.22
C ALA A 193 20.78 22.60 -13.69
N VAL A 194 21.78 22.89 -14.55
CA VAL A 194 21.70 22.55 -15.98
C VAL A 194 22.27 21.16 -16.26
N CYS A 195 23.15 20.65 -15.39
CA CYS A 195 23.66 19.28 -15.45
C CYS A 195 23.77 18.61 -14.08
N VAL A 196 24.11 17.31 -14.06
CA VAL A 196 24.18 16.48 -12.84
C VAL A 196 25.30 16.95 -11.90
N GLU A 197 26.36 17.51 -12.48
CA GLU A 197 27.55 18.01 -11.81
C GLU A 197 27.28 19.32 -11.05
N ASP A 198 26.32 20.12 -11.48
CA ASP A 198 25.94 21.38 -10.84
C ASP A 198 25.06 21.18 -9.61
N VAL A 199 24.53 19.97 -9.42
CA VAL A 199 23.68 19.66 -8.27
C VAL A 199 24.56 19.49 -7.02
N ASP A 200 24.36 20.36 -6.03
CA ASP A 200 24.91 20.18 -4.67
C ASP A 200 24.15 19.05 -3.94
N TRP A 201 24.53 17.80 -4.21
CA TRP A 201 23.89 16.62 -3.65
C TRP A 201 23.90 16.58 -2.12
N GLU A 202 24.94 17.11 -1.48
CA GLU A 202 25.09 17.10 -0.02
C GLU A 202 24.09 18.02 0.68
N ARG A 203 23.61 19.06 0.00
CA ARG A 203 22.63 20.01 0.52
C ARG A 203 21.24 19.85 -0.09
N LEU A 204 21.04 18.82 -0.91
CA LEU A 204 19.78 18.62 -1.63
C LEU A 204 18.65 18.15 -0.70
N LEU A 205 18.96 17.26 0.25
CA LEU A 205 18.02 16.74 1.25
C LEU A 205 18.69 16.69 2.63
N ASP A 206 18.24 17.52 3.57
CA ASP A 206 18.86 17.65 4.91
C ASP A 206 18.92 16.35 5.72
N HIS A 207 18.01 15.41 5.45
CA HIS A 207 17.90 14.13 6.17
C HIS A 207 18.60 12.96 5.45
N ARG A 208 19.28 13.20 4.32
CA ARG A 208 19.97 12.17 3.52
C ARG A 208 21.36 12.63 3.11
N SER A 209 22.29 11.69 2.95
CA SER A 209 23.62 12.01 2.41
C SER A 209 23.56 12.24 0.90
N GLY A 210 24.44 13.11 0.39
CA GLY A 210 24.51 13.38 -1.05
C GLY A 210 24.82 12.14 -1.88
N GLU A 211 25.66 11.25 -1.37
CA GLU A 211 25.95 9.95 -2.00
C GLU A 211 24.68 9.10 -2.22
N LEU A 212 23.81 9.00 -1.21
CA LEU A 212 22.55 8.24 -1.34
C LEU A 212 21.58 8.91 -2.31
N CYS A 213 21.46 10.24 -2.27
CA CYS A 213 20.65 11.01 -3.21
C CYS A 213 21.10 10.77 -4.66
N ARG A 214 22.42 10.86 -4.91
CA ARG A 214 23.01 10.62 -6.23
C ARG A 214 22.87 9.16 -6.67
N GLN A 215 23.06 8.21 -5.76
CA GLN A 215 22.84 6.79 -6.02
C GLN A 215 21.39 6.54 -6.42
N ARG A 216 20.42 7.12 -5.70
CA ARG A 216 19.00 6.98 -6.01
C ARG A 216 18.64 7.62 -7.35
N TRP A 217 19.11 8.84 -7.62
CA TRP A 217 18.94 9.51 -8.92
C TRP A 217 19.41 8.61 -10.07
N ASN A 218 20.61 8.05 -9.96
CA ASN A 218 21.15 7.14 -10.98
C ASN A 218 20.29 5.89 -11.19
N GLN A 219 19.66 5.36 -10.14
CA GLN A 219 18.70 4.27 -10.27
C GLN A 219 17.44 4.72 -11.03
N MET A 220 16.89 5.90 -10.70
CA MET A 220 15.70 6.44 -11.37
C MET A 220 15.96 6.69 -12.86
N VAL A 221 17.10 7.28 -13.22
CA VAL A 221 17.51 7.53 -14.60
C VAL A 221 17.72 6.24 -15.40
N ARG A 222 18.16 5.14 -14.76
CA ARG A 222 18.23 3.83 -15.43
C ARG A 222 16.85 3.26 -15.79
N MET A 223 15.80 3.67 -15.06
CA MET A 223 14.45 3.11 -15.20
C MET A 223 13.56 3.89 -16.19
N ILE A 224 13.92 5.12 -16.58
CA ILE A 224 13.15 5.93 -17.56
C ILE A 224 13.37 5.52 -19.03
N GLY A 225 14.09 4.42 -19.27
CA GLY A 225 14.24 3.83 -20.61
C GLY A 225 14.96 4.77 -21.58
N GLY A 226 14.34 5.04 -22.74
CA GLY A 226 14.91 5.88 -23.80
C GLY A 226 15.20 7.33 -23.40
N HIS A 227 14.64 7.80 -22.28
CA HIS A 227 14.96 9.14 -21.75
C HIS A 227 16.30 9.19 -21.00
N ARG A 228 16.95 8.04 -20.76
CA ARG A 228 18.26 7.97 -20.10
C ARG A 228 19.36 8.75 -20.82
N GLU A 229 19.30 8.81 -22.15
CA GLU A 229 20.33 9.47 -22.97
C GLU A 229 20.00 10.95 -23.21
N LYS A 230 18.86 11.41 -22.72
CA LYS A 230 18.44 12.80 -22.86
C LYS A 230 19.20 13.73 -21.91
N PRO A 231 19.22 15.04 -22.16
CA PRO A 231 19.85 16.00 -21.25
C PRO A 231 19.26 15.94 -19.85
N PHE A 232 20.05 16.32 -18.84
CA PHE A 232 19.64 16.30 -17.43
C PHE A 232 18.29 16.96 -17.19
N ILE A 233 18.04 18.14 -17.79
CA ILE A 233 16.78 18.86 -17.66
C ILE A 233 15.59 18.01 -18.15
N GLU A 234 15.71 17.34 -19.30
CA GLU A 234 14.66 16.47 -19.83
C GLU A 234 14.45 15.23 -18.94
N GLN A 235 15.53 14.67 -18.37
CA GLN A 235 15.43 13.57 -17.39
C GLN A 235 14.66 14.00 -16.14
N VAL A 236 14.99 15.19 -15.59
CA VAL A 236 14.30 15.78 -14.43
C VAL A 236 12.83 16.00 -14.76
N GLU A 237 12.49 16.54 -15.93
CA GLU A 237 11.09 16.73 -16.33
C GLU A 237 10.32 15.42 -16.47
N VAL A 238 10.92 14.40 -17.11
CA VAL A 238 10.27 13.08 -17.29
C VAL A 238 9.99 12.44 -15.94
N LEU A 239 10.96 12.47 -15.02
CA LEU A 239 10.78 11.96 -13.67
C LEU A 239 9.79 12.84 -12.88
N ALA A 240 9.82 14.15 -13.05
CA ALA A 240 8.88 15.03 -12.38
C ALA A 240 7.44 14.81 -12.82
N ARG A 241 7.17 14.56 -14.11
CA ARG A 241 5.83 14.16 -14.57
C ARG A 241 5.31 12.91 -13.85
N ARG A 242 6.22 12.00 -13.50
CA ARG A 242 5.91 10.71 -12.86
C ARG A 242 5.76 10.81 -11.34
N TYR A 243 6.51 11.70 -10.68
CA TYR A 243 6.58 11.80 -9.22
C TYR A 243 5.95 13.10 -8.67
N CYS A 244 6.02 14.23 -9.38
CA CYS A 244 5.53 15.55 -8.96
C CYS A 244 4.90 16.37 -10.13
N PRO A 245 3.81 15.87 -10.79
CA PRO A 245 3.28 16.49 -12.01
C PRO A 245 2.80 17.95 -11.84
N GLU A 246 2.29 18.33 -10.67
CA GLU A 246 1.75 19.68 -10.40
C GLU A 246 2.82 20.79 -10.42
N MET A 247 4.08 20.44 -10.14
CA MET A 247 5.19 21.42 -10.12
C MET A 247 5.62 21.84 -11.54
N LEU A 248 5.19 21.13 -12.58
CA LEU A 248 5.47 21.51 -13.98
C LEU A 248 4.59 22.69 -14.43
N ASP A 249 3.38 22.79 -13.89
CA ASP A 249 2.50 23.91 -14.19
C ASP A 249 3.01 25.19 -13.51
N TYR A 250 3.65 25.09 -12.34
CA TYR A 250 4.33 26.20 -11.66
C TYR A 250 5.47 26.78 -12.52
N ARG A 251 6.36 25.95 -13.07
CA ARG A 251 7.43 26.43 -13.97
C ARG A 251 6.90 27.04 -15.27
N LYS A 252 5.82 26.49 -15.84
CA LYS A 252 5.18 27.10 -17.02
C LYS A 252 4.63 28.48 -16.71
N ALA A 253 4.01 28.64 -15.53
CA ALA A 253 3.53 29.94 -15.06
C ALA A 253 4.68 30.92 -14.81
N GLU A 254 5.75 30.49 -14.10
CA GLU A 254 6.96 31.30 -13.87
C GLU A 254 7.63 31.71 -15.19
N SER A 255 7.72 30.81 -16.17
CA SER A 255 8.26 31.11 -17.50
C SER A 255 7.35 32.01 -18.35
N ALA A 256 6.05 32.04 -18.08
CA ALA A 256 5.09 32.90 -18.76
C ALA A 256 5.02 34.30 -18.13
N ASP A 257 5.43 34.43 -16.87
CA ASP A 257 5.54 35.70 -16.15
C ASP A 257 6.89 36.41 -16.40
N LEU A 258 7.88 35.72 -16.99
CA LEU A 258 9.12 36.32 -17.49
C LEU A 258 8.86 37.05 -18.83
N SER A 259 9.00 38.37 -18.83
CA SER A 259 8.86 39.23 -20.02
C SER A 259 9.93 38.89 -21.09
N PRO A 260 9.62 38.95 -22.40
CA PRO A 260 10.58 38.67 -23.48
C PRO A 260 11.89 39.47 -23.42
N ASP A 261 11.90 40.60 -22.71
CA ASP A 261 13.07 41.48 -22.58
C ASP A 261 14.18 40.92 -21.64
N GLU A 262 13.89 39.90 -20.82
CA GLU A 262 14.91 39.30 -19.92
C GLU A 262 15.69 38.15 -20.58
N LEU A 263 15.26 37.65 -21.74
CA LEU A 263 15.93 36.56 -22.48
C LEU A 263 17.00 37.05 -23.47
N THR A 264 17.15 38.37 -23.63
CA THR A 264 18.17 38.99 -24.50
C THR A 264 19.01 40.00 -23.72
N GLY A 265 19.87 39.52 -22.83
CA GLY A 265 20.79 40.38 -22.08
C GLY A 265 22.05 39.67 -21.68
N GLY A 266 23.03 39.58 -22.60
CA GLY A 266 24.34 39.03 -22.26
C GLY A 266 25.26 38.71 -23.43
N THR A 267 25.44 39.65 -24.37
CA THR A 267 26.70 39.73 -25.13
C THR A 267 27.25 41.13 -24.95
N ASP A 268 28.30 41.24 -24.14
CA ASP A 268 29.44 42.14 -24.31
C ASP A 268 30.67 41.47 -23.67
#